data_AF-A0A1L7JMK1-F1
#
_entry.id   AF-A0A1L7JMK1-F1
#
_cell.length_a   1.000
_cell.length_b   1.000
_cell.length_c   1.000
_cell.angle_alpha   90.00
_cell.angle_beta   90.00
_cell.angle_gamma   90.00
#
_symmetry.space_group_name_H-M   'P 1'
#
loop_
_entity.id
_entity.type
_entity.pdbx_description
1 polymer ?
#
loop_
_entity_poly.entity_id
_entity_poly.type
_entity_poly.pdbx_seq_one_letter_code
_entity_poly.pdbx_strand_id
1 'polypeptide(L)'
;MTTGTYTKNGFYDYVYYEITGENNKEINIKLSEAVNGTYKIIIEDEVGNKTSKEIIVNKIDQELPVINSINVAGNKLTITATDNLSGIKEILYKIDDGEFIRYAGEVTLSPGAHKIKVKAIDNAGNMNDQNSSSSEINVNVEDEGKKNLEDATKAVEKAENSQNQDDVDKAREKVNKLPDGKEKDNLNDRLDEVQNKINEKKDQEQKSKEEKEAKDAVEKAENSQNQDDVDKAREKVNKLPDGKEKDDLNNRLDEVQDKINKKKDQEQKLKEEKEAKDAVEKAEKTKKDEDIKDAENKVSKLPDGKVKDDLTSRLDDLEKQIKAEKDAYIKAYNAVKKAKSTLDKEDYEYAKKALEELNTTIYKSEKAQLQRVLDALKPYIDRKENQNKQEERNQVRNIESLIRKAIATKDPKAIEEAQAAIDKLESSDIKIELQKRLDTTNKVSQIDLAIQARDAVEKLDRYINYADIMNNLNVVKDLYKDAEKAINRLDNNSQYKNRMDKAKSYMEVMETLAKYKENAEKNNILAGEKEMAELISKANQLDFTTKNKENIIKEILKFQKQLKDLGETIPSAEA
;
A
#
# COMPACT_ATOMS: atom_id res chain seq x y z
N MET A 1 -63.64 -34.45 -152.15
CA MET A 1 -62.59 -33.50 -151.73
C MET A 1 -61.29 -34.07 -152.24
N THR A 2 -60.80 -33.48 -153.33
CA THR A 2 -59.54 -33.83 -153.98
C THR A 2 -58.41 -33.40 -153.04
N THR A 3 -57.59 -34.35 -152.61
CA THR A 3 -56.42 -34.12 -151.77
C THR A 3 -55.29 -33.57 -152.64
N GLY A 4 -54.94 -32.29 -152.49
CA GLY A 4 -53.73 -31.70 -153.05
C GLY A 4 -52.50 -32.02 -152.21
N THR A 5 -51.39 -32.36 -152.84
CA THR A 5 -50.12 -32.70 -152.20
C THR A 5 -49.33 -31.44 -151.82
N TYR A 6 -48.82 -31.43 -150.59
CA TYR A 6 -47.94 -30.40 -150.05
C TYR A 6 -46.50 -30.64 -150.50
N THR A 7 -45.81 -29.64 -151.05
CA THR A 7 -44.35 -29.71 -151.29
C THR A 7 -43.66 -28.57 -150.57
N LYS A 8 -42.74 -28.90 -149.66
CA LYS A 8 -42.01 -27.99 -148.78
C LYS A 8 -40.82 -27.40 -149.51
N ASN A 9 -40.78 -26.08 -149.72
CA ASN A 9 -39.56 -25.30 -150.00
C ASN A 9 -39.77 -23.78 -149.78
N GLY A 10 -39.56 -23.34 -148.53
CA GLY A 10 -38.97 -22.03 -148.20
C GLY A 10 -39.82 -20.77 -148.37
N PHE A 11 -40.42 -20.33 -147.26
CA PHE A 11 -41.01 -19.02 -146.97
C PHE A 11 -42.40 -18.65 -147.52
N TYR A 12 -43.02 -19.47 -148.35
CA TYR A 12 -44.48 -19.44 -148.53
C TYR A 12 -44.99 -20.85 -148.73
N ASP A 13 -45.74 -21.33 -147.74
CA ASP A 13 -46.41 -22.63 -147.83
C ASP A 13 -47.75 -22.46 -148.54
N TYR A 14 -47.78 -22.87 -149.81
CA TYR A 14 -48.96 -22.79 -150.67
C TYR A 14 -49.78 -24.07 -150.56
N VAL A 15 -51.06 -23.92 -150.24
CA VAL A 15 -52.03 -25.02 -150.36
C VAL A 15 -52.93 -24.72 -151.55
N TYR A 16 -52.79 -25.50 -152.62
CA TYR A 16 -53.62 -25.39 -153.81
C TYR A 16 -54.93 -26.15 -153.65
N TYR A 17 -56.05 -25.48 -153.94
CA TYR A 17 -57.37 -26.10 -154.04
C TYR A 17 -58.05 -25.63 -155.32
N GLU A 18 -58.57 -26.58 -156.09
CA GLU A 18 -59.35 -26.37 -157.31
C GLU A 18 -60.84 -26.39 -156.97
N ILE A 19 -61.59 -25.35 -157.39
CA ILE A 19 -63.03 -25.25 -157.16
C ILE A 19 -63.77 -25.40 -158.49
N THR A 20 -64.47 -26.51 -158.66
CA THR A 20 -65.32 -26.77 -159.83
C THR A 20 -66.75 -26.25 -159.56
N GLY A 21 -67.15 -25.17 -160.24
CA GLY A 21 -68.52 -24.96 -160.72
C GLY A 21 -69.69 -24.61 -159.78
N GLU A 22 -69.54 -24.32 -158.49
CA GLU A 22 -70.65 -23.80 -157.65
C GLU A 22 -70.21 -22.65 -156.71
N ASN A 23 -71.01 -21.57 -156.66
CA ASN A 23 -70.77 -20.41 -155.80
C ASN A 23 -70.94 -20.75 -154.30
N ASN A 24 -70.03 -20.24 -153.45
CA ASN A 24 -70.10 -20.24 -151.97
C ASN A 24 -69.80 -21.55 -151.19
N LYS A 25 -68.68 -22.22 -151.48
CA LYS A 25 -68.15 -23.31 -150.61
C LYS A 25 -67.07 -22.80 -149.64
N GLU A 26 -67.26 -23.05 -148.35
CA GLU A 26 -66.27 -22.75 -147.31
C GLU A 26 -65.14 -23.82 -147.32
N ILE A 27 -63.88 -23.39 -147.34
CA ILE A 27 -62.71 -24.27 -147.32
C ILE A 27 -62.13 -24.29 -145.91
N ASN A 28 -62.19 -25.44 -145.25
CA ASN A 28 -61.56 -25.66 -143.95
C ASN A 28 -60.17 -26.28 -144.15
N ILE A 29 -59.12 -25.51 -143.83
CA ILE A 29 -57.73 -25.95 -143.88
C ILE A 29 -57.25 -26.26 -142.48
N LYS A 30 -56.77 -27.49 -142.25
CA LYS A 30 -56.17 -27.90 -140.98
C LYS A 30 -54.65 -28.07 -141.17
N LEU A 31 -53.86 -27.31 -140.43
CA LEU A 31 -52.40 -27.44 -140.37
C LEU A 31 -52.05 -28.33 -139.17
N SER A 32 -51.37 -29.45 -139.40
CA SER A 32 -51.01 -30.42 -138.35
C SER A 32 -49.73 -30.06 -137.58
N GLU A 33 -48.89 -29.19 -138.12
CA GLU A 33 -47.60 -28.77 -137.53
C GLU A 33 -47.34 -27.28 -137.80
N ALA A 34 -48.28 -26.42 -137.39
CA ALA A 34 -48.10 -24.99 -137.55
C ALA A 34 -46.92 -24.51 -136.68
N VAL A 35 -45.96 -23.84 -137.30
CA VAL A 35 -44.97 -23.00 -136.62
C VAL A 35 -45.40 -21.54 -136.68
N ASN A 36 -44.83 -20.70 -135.81
CA ASN A 36 -45.01 -19.26 -135.96
C ASN A 36 -44.48 -18.80 -137.33
N GLY A 37 -45.32 -18.12 -138.08
CA GLY A 37 -45.04 -17.70 -139.44
C GLY A 37 -46.29 -17.20 -140.15
N THR A 38 -46.09 -16.69 -141.36
CA THR A 38 -47.18 -16.23 -142.23
C THR A 38 -47.48 -17.33 -143.25
N TYR A 39 -48.71 -17.82 -143.24
CA TYR A 39 -49.23 -18.81 -144.17
C TYR A 39 -50.01 -18.12 -145.27
N LYS A 40 -49.75 -18.45 -146.53
CA LYS A 40 -50.45 -17.86 -147.68
C LYS A 40 -51.28 -18.91 -148.39
N ILE A 41 -52.58 -18.83 -148.22
CA ILE A 41 -53.54 -19.70 -148.91
C ILE A 41 -53.76 -19.12 -150.30
N ILE A 42 -53.55 -19.91 -151.35
CA ILE A 42 -53.82 -19.53 -152.74
C ILE A 42 -54.94 -20.42 -153.27
N ILE A 43 -55.97 -19.80 -153.86
CA ILE A 43 -57.06 -20.50 -154.52
C ILE A 43 -56.99 -20.15 -156.00
N GLU A 44 -57.03 -21.17 -156.86
CA GLU A 44 -56.97 -21.04 -158.33
C GLU A 44 -58.27 -21.59 -158.94
N ASP A 45 -58.86 -20.87 -159.90
CA ASP A 45 -60.00 -21.38 -160.67
C ASP A 45 -59.54 -22.26 -161.86
N GLU A 46 -60.46 -23.02 -162.48
CA GLU A 46 -60.17 -23.95 -163.58
C GLU A 46 -59.55 -23.28 -164.83
N VAL A 47 -59.65 -21.95 -164.95
CA VAL A 47 -59.10 -21.17 -166.08
C VAL A 47 -57.76 -20.51 -165.71
N GLY A 48 -57.27 -20.76 -164.49
CA GLY A 48 -55.95 -20.34 -163.99
C GLY A 48 -55.93 -19.02 -163.21
N ASN A 49 -57.08 -18.39 -162.91
CA ASN A 49 -57.08 -17.17 -162.11
C ASN A 49 -56.84 -17.49 -160.64
N LYS A 50 -55.91 -16.79 -160.00
CA LYS A 50 -55.52 -16.98 -158.60
C LYS A 50 -56.00 -15.84 -157.70
N THR A 51 -56.49 -16.17 -156.51
CA THR A 51 -56.60 -15.26 -155.38
C THR A 51 -55.82 -15.82 -154.19
N SER A 52 -55.43 -14.95 -153.25
CA SER A 52 -54.68 -15.40 -152.08
C SER A 52 -55.04 -14.66 -150.80
N LYS A 53 -54.92 -15.34 -149.65
CA LYS A 53 -55.06 -14.74 -148.31
C LYS A 53 -53.92 -15.18 -147.40
N GLU A 54 -53.33 -14.22 -146.72
CA GLU A 54 -52.30 -14.45 -145.71
C GLU A 54 -52.91 -14.55 -144.31
N ILE A 55 -52.43 -15.50 -143.52
CA ILE A 55 -52.75 -15.73 -142.11
C ILE A 55 -51.44 -15.72 -141.33
N ILE A 56 -51.32 -14.87 -140.32
CA ILE A 56 -50.15 -14.83 -139.43
C ILE A 56 -50.45 -15.65 -138.18
N VAL A 57 -49.59 -16.62 -137.89
CA VAL A 57 -49.55 -17.36 -136.63
C VAL A 57 -48.31 -16.89 -135.88
N ASN A 58 -48.47 -16.31 -134.69
CA ASN A 58 -47.34 -15.71 -133.94
C ASN A 58 -47.38 -15.92 -132.43
N LYS A 59 -48.18 -16.88 -131.93
CA LYS A 59 -48.38 -17.12 -130.49
C LYS A 59 -48.03 -18.54 -130.05
N ILE A 60 -47.31 -19.30 -130.86
CA ILE A 60 -46.82 -20.63 -130.48
C ILE A 60 -45.56 -20.43 -129.65
N ASP A 61 -45.59 -20.88 -128.40
CA ASP A 61 -44.43 -20.91 -127.51
C ASP A 61 -44.16 -22.38 -127.15
N GLN A 62 -42.91 -22.80 -127.36
CA GLN A 62 -42.42 -24.15 -127.06
C GLN A 62 -41.21 -24.11 -126.12
N GLU A 63 -40.81 -22.93 -125.62
CA GLU A 63 -39.73 -22.83 -124.63
C GLU A 63 -40.26 -23.27 -123.26
N LEU A 64 -39.47 -24.07 -122.54
CA LEU A 64 -39.83 -24.48 -121.19
C LEU A 64 -39.44 -23.38 -120.19
N PRO A 65 -40.27 -23.09 -119.19
CA PRO A 65 -39.88 -22.17 -118.12
C PRO A 65 -38.67 -22.71 -117.35
N VAL A 66 -37.81 -21.82 -116.84
CA VAL A 66 -36.58 -22.16 -116.11
C VAL A 66 -36.70 -21.75 -114.64
N ILE A 67 -36.31 -22.64 -113.72
CA ILE A 67 -36.15 -22.30 -112.30
C ILE A 67 -34.79 -21.61 -112.12
N ASN A 68 -34.79 -20.37 -111.66
CA ASN A 68 -33.58 -19.58 -111.45
C ASN A 68 -32.92 -19.86 -110.10
N SER A 69 -33.71 -20.01 -109.04
CA SER A 69 -33.18 -20.30 -107.70
C SER A 69 -34.19 -20.99 -106.80
N ILE A 70 -33.68 -21.88 -105.94
CA ILE A 70 -34.37 -22.41 -104.76
C ILE A 70 -33.41 -22.15 -103.58
N ASN A 71 -33.70 -21.16 -102.74
CA ASN A 71 -32.80 -20.72 -101.67
C ASN A 71 -33.47 -20.84 -100.30
N VAL A 72 -32.74 -21.36 -99.31
CA VAL A 72 -33.16 -21.42 -97.90
C VAL A 72 -32.15 -20.68 -97.04
N ALA A 73 -32.57 -19.54 -96.48
CA ALA A 73 -31.77 -18.75 -95.54
C ALA A 73 -32.38 -18.86 -94.14
N GLY A 74 -31.64 -19.42 -93.18
CA GLY A 74 -32.20 -19.80 -91.87
C GLY A 74 -33.30 -20.85 -92.06
N ASN A 75 -34.54 -20.48 -91.80
CA ASN A 75 -35.73 -21.31 -92.04
C ASN A 75 -36.63 -20.78 -93.17
N LYS A 76 -36.16 -19.86 -94.02
CA LYS A 76 -36.96 -19.18 -95.03
C LYS A 76 -36.63 -19.64 -96.45
N LEU A 77 -37.59 -20.27 -97.12
CA LEU A 77 -37.52 -20.72 -98.51
C LEU A 77 -38.01 -19.63 -99.48
N THR A 78 -37.19 -19.35 -100.50
CA THR A 78 -37.48 -18.45 -101.61
C THR A 78 -37.24 -19.12 -102.97
N ILE A 79 -38.15 -18.92 -103.92
CA ILE A 79 -38.13 -19.57 -105.23
C ILE A 79 -38.32 -18.51 -106.33
N THR A 80 -37.51 -18.59 -107.39
CA THR A 80 -37.66 -17.73 -108.57
C THR A 80 -37.61 -18.55 -109.86
N ALA A 81 -38.40 -18.14 -110.85
CA ALA A 81 -38.44 -18.77 -112.18
C ALA A 81 -38.67 -17.70 -113.26
N THR A 82 -38.22 -17.97 -114.48
CA THR A 82 -38.41 -17.10 -115.65
C THR A 82 -38.76 -17.91 -116.87
N ASP A 83 -39.55 -17.31 -117.76
CA ASP A 83 -39.77 -17.79 -119.12
C ASP A 83 -39.58 -16.61 -120.09
N ASN A 84 -38.93 -16.85 -121.22
CA ASN A 84 -38.47 -15.78 -122.12
C ASN A 84 -39.50 -15.37 -123.17
N LEU A 85 -40.53 -16.19 -123.44
CA LEU A 85 -41.48 -15.97 -124.51
C LEU A 85 -42.89 -15.60 -124.00
N SER A 86 -43.49 -16.42 -123.14
CA SER A 86 -44.85 -16.21 -122.63
C SER A 86 -44.90 -15.76 -121.17
N GLY A 87 -43.78 -15.89 -120.44
CA GLY A 87 -43.69 -15.55 -119.02
C GLY A 87 -44.33 -16.61 -118.12
N ILE A 88 -44.06 -16.52 -116.81
CA ILE A 88 -44.52 -17.51 -115.82
C ILE A 88 -45.98 -17.29 -115.47
N LYS A 89 -46.79 -18.36 -115.56
CA LYS A 89 -48.16 -18.41 -115.05
C LYS A 89 -48.19 -18.71 -113.56
N GLU A 90 -47.49 -19.76 -113.15
CA GLU A 90 -47.37 -20.14 -111.74
C GLU A 90 -46.12 -20.97 -111.43
N ILE A 91 -45.70 -20.92 -110.18
CA ILE A 91 -44.68 -21.78 -109.60
C ILE A 91 -45.37 -22.63 -108.53
N LEU A 92 -45.11 -23.93 -108.55
CA LEU A 92 -45.59 -24.90 -107.58
C LEU A 92 -44.40 -25.45 -106.80
N TYR A 93 -44.56 -25.66 -105.50
CA TYR A 93 -43.55 -26.34 -104.69
C TYR A 93 -44.21 -27.38 -103.78
N LYS A 94 -43.42 -28.38 -103.36
CA LYS A 94 -43.80 -29.27 -102.27
C LYS A 94 -42.63 -29.46 -101.33
N ILE A 95 -42.96 -29.67 -100.06
CA ILE A 95 -42.03 -30.00 -99.00
C ILE A 95 -42.25 -31.47 -98.66
N ASP A 96 -41.16 -32.23 -98.64
CA ASP A 96 -41.10 -33.67 -98.45
C ASP A 96 -42.06 -34.43 -99.38
N ASP A 97 -42.90 -35.27 -98.81
CA ASP A 97 -43.90 -36.06 -99.52
C ASP A 97 -45.27 -35.36 -99.60
N GLY A 98 -45.33 -34.05 -99.30
CA GLY A 98 -46.53 -33.24 -99.39
C GLY A 98 -47.02 -33.01 -100.83
N GLU A 99 -48.18 -32.37 -100.93
CA GLU A 99 -48.79 -31.97 -102.21
C GLU A 99 -48.10 -30.74 -102.81
N PHE A 100 -48.15 -30.63 -104.14
CA PHE A 100 -47.70 -29.42 -104.82
C PHE A 100 -48.68 -28.27 -104.55
N ILE A 101 -48.17 -27.19 -103.96
CA ILE A 101 -48.90 -25.98 -103.62
C ILE A 101 -48.31 -24.77 -104.35
N ARG A 102 -49.16 -23.77 -104.62
CA ARG A 102 -48.75 -22.56 -105.33
C ARG A 102 -47.78 -21.73 -104.48
N TYR A 103 -46.64 -21.39 -105.05
CA TYR A 103 -45.69 -20.48 -104.46
C TYR A 103 -46.19 -19.04 -104.58
N ALA A 104 -46.48 -18.41 -103.44
CA ALA A 104 -47.03 -17.06 -103.35
C ALA A 104 -46.12 -16.06 -102.61
N GLY A 105 -44.93 -16.48 -102.18
CA GLY A 105 -43.99 -15.68 -101.39
C GLY A 105 -43.09 -16.54 -100.51
N GLU A 106 -42.35 -15.92 -99.60
CA GLU A 106 -41.46 -16.61 -98.65
C GLU A 106 -42.19 -17.69 -97.83
N VAL A 107 -41.61 -18.88 -97.73
CA VAL A 107 -42.17 -20.02 -96.99
C VAL A 107 -41.30 -20.32 -95.79
N THR A 108 -41.89 -20.49 -94.60
CA THR A 108 -41.14 -20.85 -93.38
C THR A 108 -41.13 -22.36 -93.20
N LEU A 109 -39.94 -22.94 -93.06
CA LEU A 109 -39.72 -24.36 -92.82
C LEU A 109 -39.66 -24.64 -91.30
N SER A 110 -40.14 -25.80 -90.89
CA SER A 110 -39.88 -26.32 -89.55
C SER A 110 -38.41 -26.71 -89.38
N PRO A 111 -37.89 -26.79 -88.13
CA PRO A 111 -36.59 -27.41 -87.88
C PRO A 111 -36.57 -28.87 -88.34
N GLY A 112 -35.43 -29.32 -88.87
CA GLY A 112 -35.23 -30.67 -89.39
C GLY A 112 -34.88 -30.73 -90.87
N ALA A 113 -34.71 -31.95 -91.35
CA ALA A 113 -34.37 -32.23 -92.74
C ALA A 113 -35.62 -32.18 -93.62
N HIS A 114 -35.56 -31.39 -94.68
CA HIS A 114 -36.62 -31.21 -95.66
C HIS A 114 -36.11 -31.38 -97.08
N LYS A 115 -36.93 -32.01 -97.91
CA LYS A 115 -36.75 -32.16 -99.35
C LYS A 115 -37.72 -31.25 -100.07
N ILE A 116 -37.23 -30.35 -100.92
CA ILE A 116 -38.07 -29.33 -101.57
C ILE A 116 -38.04 -29.57 -103.07
N LYS A 117 -39.20 -29.81 -103.69
CA LYS A 117 -39.35 -29.93 -105.15
C LYS A 117 -40.15 -28.77 -105.70
N VAL A 118 -39.76 -28.25 -106.86
CA VAL A 118 -40.36 -27.07 -107.49
C VAL A 118 -40.72 -27.37 -108.95
N LYS A 119 -41.82 -26.81 -109.42
CA LYS A 119 -42.24 -26.82 -110.83
C LYS A 119 -42.64 -25.41 -111.25
N ALA A 120 -42.35 -25.03 -112.48
CA ALA A 120 -42.83 -23.80 -113.07
C ALA A 120 -43.67 -24.11 -114.32
N ILE A 121 -44.75 -23.36 -114.47
CA ILE A 121 -45.70 -23.44 -115.58
C ILE A 121 -45.75 -22.05 -116.22
N ASP A 122 -45.54 -21.96 -117.53
CA ASP A 122 -45.63 -20.71 -118.29
C ASP A 122 -47.08 -20.41 -118.74
N ASN A 123 -47.29 -19.27 -119.41
CA ASN A 123 -48.61 -18.87 -119.91
C ASN A 123 -49.07 -19.66 -121.16
N ALA A 124 -48.15 -20.30 -121.87
CA ALA A 124 -48.46 -21.21 -122.98
C ALA A 124 -48.85 -22.62 -122.52
N GLY A 125 -48.59 -22.94 -121.24
CA GLY A 125 -48.87 -24.23 -120.63
C GLY A 125 -47.67 -25.19 -120.64
N ASN A 126 -46.47 -24.75 -121.02
CA ASN A 126 -45.28 -25.58 -120.93
C ASN A 126 -44.82 -25.68 -119.47
N MET A 127 -44.26 -26.85 -119.11
CA MET A 127 -43.84 -27.17 -117.74
C MET A 127 -42.39 -27.61 -117.72
N ASN A 128 -41.57 -27.04 -116.84
CA ASN A 128 -40.14 -27.32 -116.75
C ASN A 128 -39.77 -28.80 -116.47
N ASP A 129 -40.74 -29.60 -116.01
CA ASP A 129 -40.65 -31.04 -115.77
C ASP A 129 -40.40 -31.85 -117.06
N GLN A 130 -40.83 -31.37 -118.22
CA GLN A 130 -40.83 -32.15 -119.48
C GLN A 130 -39.43 -32.58 -119.98
N ASN A 131 -38.34 -32.00 -119.46
CA ASN A 131 -36.95 -32.36 -119.82
C ASN A 131 -36.05 -32.70 -118.62
N SER A 132 -36.60 -33.14 -117.48
CA SER A 132 -35.84 -33.71 -116.34
C SER A 132 -34.74 -32.83 -115.74
N SER A 133 -34.76 -31.51 -115.93
CA SER A 133 -33.84 -30.61 -115.24
C SER A 133 -34.22 -30.54 -113.75
N SER A 134 -33.33 -31.06 -112.90
CA SER A 134 -33.55 -31.28 -111.46
C SER A 134 -33.98 -30.00 -110.73
N SER A 135 -35.24 -29.95 -110.32
CA SER A 135 -35.84 -28.86 -109.54
C SER A 135 -36.06 -29.29 -108.08
N GLU A 136 -35.03 -29.91 -107.46
CA GLU A 136 -35.09 -30.48 -106.11
C GLU A 136 -33.84 -30.12 -105.28
N ILE A 137 -34.03 -29.76 -104.01
CA ILE A 137 -32.95 -29.56 -103.02
C ILE A 137 -33.27 -30.30 -101.71
N ASN A 138 -32.24 -30.68 -100.95
CA ASN A 138 -32.38 -31.13 -99.57
C ASN A 138 -31.76 -30.07 -98.65
N VAL A 139 -32.48 -29.66 -97.61
CA VAL A 139 -32.04 -28.66 -96.63
C VAL A 139 -32.26 -29.19 -95.22
N ASN A 140 -31.41 -28.80 -94.29
CA ASN A 140 -31.59 -29.12 -92.87
C ASN A 140 -31.64 -27.81 -92.08
N VAL A 141 -32.78 -27.55 -91.45
CA VAL A 141 -33.00 -26.32 -90.67
C VAL A 141 -32.66 -26.62 -89.21
N GLU A 142 -31.73 -25.85 -88.62
CA GLU A 142 -31.31 -26.03 -87.21
C GLU A 142 -32.42 -25.64 -86.23
N ASP A 143 -32.51 -26.35 -85.09
CA ASP A 143 -33.38 -26.01 -83.97
C ASP A 143 -32.63 -25.12 -82.97
N GLU A 144 -32.76 -23.80 -83.12
CA GLU A 144 -32.11 -22.81 -82.26
C GLU A 144 -32.51 -22.93 -80.78
N GLY A 145 -33.73 -23.41 -80.48
CA GLY A 145 -34.19 -23.63 -79.12
C GLY A 145 -33.41 -24.76 -78.43
N LYS A 146 -33.18 -25.85 -79.16
CA LYS A 146 -32.40 -27.00 -78.68
C LYS A 146 -30.92 -26.66 -78.46
N LYS A 147 -30.32 -25.87 -79.35
CA LYS A 147 -28.92 -25.43 -79.25
C LYS A 147 -28.70 -24.52 -78.03
N ASN A 148 -29.58 -23.55 -77.81
CA ASN A 148 -29.50 -22.65 -76.65
C ASN A 148 -29.64 -23.42 -75.33
N LEU A 149 -30.52 -24.43 -75.29
CA LEU A 149 -30.68 -25.31 -74.13
C LEU A 149 -29.40 -26.12 -73.84
N GLU A 150 -28.73 -26.63 -74.88
CA GLU A 150 -27.47 -27.37 -74.72
C GLU A 150 -26.35 -26.47 -74.15
N ASP A 151 -26.23 -25.24 -74.65
CA ASP A 151 -25.22 -24.29 -74.19
C ASP A 151 -25.47 -23.79 -72.75
N ALA A 152 -26.74 -23.63 -72.37
CA ALA A 152 -27.13 -23.32 -71.00
C ALA A 152 -26.83 -24.50 -70.07
N THR A 153 -27.16 -25.73 -70.49
CA THR A 153 -26.90 -26.95 -69.71
C THR A 153 -25.41 -27.15 -69.42
N LYS A 154 -24.54 -27.01 -70.44
CA LYS A 154 -23.08 -27.09 -70.26
C LYS A 154 -22.53 -26.02 -69.31
N ALA A 155 -23.11 -24.82 -69.32
CA ALA A 155 -22.70 -23.76 -68.42
C ALA A 155 -23.10 -24.07 -66.97
N VAL A 156 -24.28 -24.64 -66.74
CA VAL A 156 -24.72 -25.12 -65.41
C VAL A 156 -23.81 -26.24 -64.91
N GLU A 157 -23.49 -27.23 -65.74
CA GLU A 157 -22.55 -28.31 -65.36
C GLU A 157 -21.16 -27.76 -65.00
N LYS A 158 -20.69 -26.74 -65.72
CA LYS A 158 -19.43 -26.07 -65.37
C LYS A 158 -19.53 -25.36 -64.02
N ALA A 159 -20.63 -24.67 -63.74
CA ALA A 159 -20.87 -24.01 -62.45
C ALA A 159 -20.90 -25.03 -61.30
N GLU A 160 -21.56 -26.17 -61.49
CA GLU A 160 -21.61 -27.26 -60.50
C GLU A 160 -20.24 -27.84 -60.17
N ASN A 161 -19.41 -28.07 -61.19
CA ASN A 161 -18.08 -28.64 -61.02
C ASN A 161 -17.07 -27.65 -60.44
N SER A 162 -17.13 -26.39 -60.89
CA SER A 162 -16.19 -25.34 -60.44
C SER A 162 -16.56 -24.80 -59.06
N GLN A 163 -17.84 -24.78 -58.72
CA GLN A 163 -18.40 -24.11 -57.55
C GLN A 163 -17.85 -22.68 -57.41
N ASN A 164 -17.75 -21.96 -58.53
CA ASN A 164 -17.26 -20.59 -58.59
C ASN A 164 -18.41 -19.64 -58.92
N GLN A 165 -18.47 -18.50 -58.21
CA GLN A 165 -19.47 -17.46 -58.41
C GLN A 165 -19.50 -16.98 -59.86
N ASP A 166 -18.34 -16.76 -60.48
CA ASP A 166 -18.26 -16.27 -61.85
C ASP A 166 -18.87 -17.24 -62.88
N ASP A 167 -18.78 -18.55 -62.63
CA ASP A 167 -19.35 -19.57 -63.51
C ASP A 167 -20.86 -19.73 -63.27
N VAL A 168 -21.34 -19.58 -62.02
CA VAL A 168 -22.77 -19.49 -61.70
C VAL A 168 -23.40 -18.27 -62.39
N ASP A 169 -22.77 -17.10 -62.31
CA ASP A 169 -23.27 -15.87 -62.92
C ASP A 169 -23.37 -16.01 -64.46
N LYS A 170 -22.32 -16.55 -65.10
CA LYS A 170 -22.32 -16.85 -66.54
C LYS A 170 -23.37 -17.89 -66.94
N ALA A 171 -23.60 -18.90 -66.09
CA ALA A 171 -24.63 -19.89 -66.33
C ALA A 171 -26.03 -19.29 -66.22
N ARG A 172 -26.30 -18.45 -65.19
CA ARG A 172 -27.56 -17.72 -65.05
C ARG A 172 -27.86 -16.85 -66.26
N GLU A 173 -26.87 -16.12 -66.78
CA GLU A 173 -27.04 -15.32 -67.99
C GLU A 173 -27.53 -16.13 -69.20
N LYS A 174 -27.01 -17.35 -69.38
CA LYS A 174 -27.43 -18.25 -70.46
C LYS A 174 -28.80 -18.87 -70.22
N VAL A 175 -29.06 -19.34 -69.00
CA VAL A 175 -30.36 -19.92 -68.61
C VAL A 175 -31.48 -18.87 -68.72
N ASN A 176 -31.21 -17.61 -68.37
CA ASN A 176 -32.17 -16.52 -68.49
C ASN A 176 -32.61 -16.23 -69.94
N LYS A 177 -31.78 -16.59 -70.94
CA LYS A 177 -32.10 -16.46 -72.37
C LYS A 177 -32.99 -17.59 -72.91
N LEU A 178 -33.22 -18.65 -72.13
CA LEU A 178 -34.12 -19.73 -72.53
C LEU A 178 -35.58 -19.30 -72.44
N PRO A 179 -36.46 -19.84 -73.31
CA PRO A 179 -37.90 -19.73 -73.15
C PRO A 179 -38.35 -20.26 -71.79
N ASP A 180 -39.43 -19.70 -71.24
CA ASP A 180 -39.98 -20.16 -69.97
C ASP A 180 -40.54 -21.58 -70.11
N GLY A 181 -40.20 -22.44 -69.15
CA GLY A 181 -40.53 -23.85 -69.19
C GLY A 181 -39.73 -24.67 -68.18
N LYS A 182 -40.08 -25.95 -68.07
CA LYS A 182 -39.52 -26.87 -67.07
C LYS A 182 -38.01 -26.98 -67.14
N GLU A 183 -37.44 -26.93 -68.33
CA GLU A 183 -36.00 -27.04 -68.55
C GLU A 183 -35.26 -25.84 -67.94
N LYS A 184 -35.78 -24.63 -68.11
CA LYS A 184 -35.23 -23.41 -67.52
C LYS A 184 -35.35 -23.44 -66.00
N ASP A 185 -36.50 -23.85 -65.48
CA ASP A 185 -36.74 -23.98 -64.04
C ASP A 185 -35.74 -24.96 -63.40
N ASN A 186 -35.59 -26.15 -63.98
CA ASN A 186 -34.65 -27.17 -63.50
C ASN A 186 -33.19 -26.67 -63.50
N LEU A 187 -32.77 -25.92 -64.53
CA LEU A 187 -31.42 -25.37 -64.61
C LEU A 187 -31.21 -24.24 -63.58
N ASN A 188 -32.23 -23.43 -63.30
CA ASN A 188 -32.19 -22.42 -62.25
C ASN A 188 -32.11 -23.07 -60.85
N ASP A 189 -32.92 -24.10 -60.58
CA ASP A 189 -32.89 -24.82 -59.31
C ASP A 189 -31.49 -25.40 -59.02
N ARG A 190 -30.85 -26.00 -60.03
CA ARG A 190 -29.48 -26.49 -59.94
C ARG A 190 -28.49 -25.36 -59.61
N LEU A 191 -28.61 -24.21 -60.28
CA LEU A 191 -27.75 -23.05 -60.01
C LEU A 191 -27.99 -22.45 -58.62
N ASP A 192 -29.22 -22.45 -58.13
CA ASP A 192 -29.55 -22.02 -56.77
C ASP A 192 -28.90 -22.95 -55.73
N GLU A 193 -28.91 -24.27 -55.96
CA GLU A 193 -28.22 -25.22 -55.09
C GLU A 193 -26.69 -25.00 -55.07
N VAL A 194 -26.08 -24.75 -56.24
CA VAL A 194 -24.65 -24.41 -56.33
C VAL A 194 -24.36 -23.10 -55.61
N GLN A 195 -25.20 -22.08 -55.78
CA GLN A 195 -25.07 -20.79 -55.10
C GLN A 195 -25.10 -20.95 -53.58
N ASN A 196 -26.00 -21.78 -53.07
CA ASN A 196 -26.09 -22.06 -51.64
C ASN A 196 -24.81 -22.72 -51.12
N LYS A 197 -24.26 -23.70 -51.84
CA LYS A 197 -22.98 -24.34 -51.48
C LYS A 197 -21.81 -23.34 -51.47
N ILE A 198 -21.76 -22.40 -52.41
CA ILE A 198 -20.75 -21.35 -52.45
C ILE A 198 -20.86 -20.42 -51.23
N ASN A 199 -22.08 -20.01 -50.90
CA ASN A 199 -22.33 -19.14 -49.75
C ASN A 199 -21.98 -19.84 -48.43
N GLU A 200 -22.39 -21.10 -48.26
CA GLU A 200 -22.04 -21.92 -47.09
C GLU A 200 -20.52 -22.06 -46.93
N LYS A 201 -19.79 -22.27 -48.04
CA LYS A 201 -18.32 -22.35 -48.00
C LYS A 201 -17.67 -21.03 -47.59
N LYS A 202 -18.15 -19.89 -48.12
CA LYS A 202 -17.68 -18.55 -47.72
C LYS A 202 -17.93 -18.29 -46.23
N ASP A 203 -19.11 -18.67 -45.73
CA ASP A 203 -19.46 -18.53 -44.32
C ASP A 203 -18.57 -19.44 -43.44
N GLN A 204 -18.27 -20.66 -43.88
CA GLN A 204 -17.35 -21.56 -43.19
C GLN A 204 -15.90 -21.02 -43.19
N GLU A 205 -15.41 -20.47 -44.30
CA GLU A 205 -14.08 -19.86 -44.39
C GLU A 205 -13.97 -18.64 -43.46
N GLN A 206 -15.00 -17.79 -43.41
CA GLN A 206 -15.04 -16.64 -42.51
C GLN A 206 -15.08 -17.08 -41.04
N LYS A 207 -15.92 -18.05 -40.68
CA LYS A 207 -15.95 -18.63 -39.32
C LYS A 207 -14.60 -19.22 -38.91
N SER A 208 -13.95 -19.97 -39.81
CA SER A 208 -12.64 -20.56 -39.56
C SER A 208 -11.56 -19.49 -39.33
N LYS A 209 -11.62 -18.38 -40.09
CA LYS A 209 -10.71 -17.24 -39.91
C LYS A 209 -10.94 -16.54 -38.56
N GLU A 210 -12.19 -16.26 -38.21
CA GLU A 210 -12.54 -15.62 -36.92
C GLU A 210 -12.14 -16.50 -35.72
N GLU A 211 -12.37 -17.81 -35.82
CA GLU A 211 -11.97 -18.78 -34.80
C GLU A 211 -10.44 -18.81 -34.62
N LYS A 212 -9.68 -18.80 -35.73
CA LYS A 212 -8.22 -18.71 -35.68
C LYS A 212 -7.75 -17.41 -35.03
N GLU A 213 -8.31 -16.27 -35.42
CA GLU A 213 -7.93 -14.97 -34.86
C GLU A 213 -8.25 -14.85 -33.37
N ALA A 214 -9.31 -15.51 -32.89
CA ALA A 214 -9.64 -15.62 -31.48
C ALA A 214 -8.64 -16.52 -30.74
N LYS A 215 -8.32 -17.70 -31.28
CA LYS A 215 -7.31 -18.62 -30.73
C LYS A 215 -5.94 -17.96 -30.57
N ASP A 216 -5.45 -17.29 -31.61
CA ASP A 216 -4.17 -16.58 -31.60
C ASP A 216 -4.16 -15.44 -30.55
N ALA A 217 -5.29 -14.76 -30.35
CA ALA A 217 -5.41 -13.72 -29.34
C ALA A 217 -5.41 -14.28 -27.92
N VAL A 218 -6.07 -15.42 -27.68
CA VAL A 218 -6.04 -16.11 -26.38
C VAL A 218 -4.64 -16.60 -26.05
N GLU A 219 -3.92 -17.22 -27.00
CA GLU A 219 -2.53 -17.63 -26.80
C GLU A 219 -1.63 -16.43 -26.47
N LYS A 220 -1.84 -15.29 -27.13
CA LYS A 220 -1.12 -14.06 -26.81
C LYS A 220 -1.43 -13.58 -25.38
N ALA A 221 -2.70 -13.62 -24.95
CA ALA A 221 -3.09 -13.25 -23.60
C ALA A 221 -2.46 -14.17 -22.54
N GLU A 222 -2.40 -15.47 -22.80
CA GLU A 222 -1.77 -16.47 -21.93
C GLU A 222 -0.26 -16.23 -21.76
N ASN A 223 0.43 -15.91 -22.86
CA ASN A 223 1.87 -15.69 -22.86
C ASN A 223 2.25 -14.34 -22.25
N SER A 224 1.51 -13.27 -22.58
CA SER A 224 1.79 -11.92 -22.09
C SER A 224 1.37 -11.72 -20.64
N GLN A 225 0.30 -12.40 -20.22
CA GLN A 225 -0.37 -12.19 -18.93
C GLN A 225 -0.67 -10.69 -18.69
N ASN A 226 -1.08 -9.98 -19.74
CA ASN A 226 -1.43 -8.56 -19.69
C ASN A 226 -2.94 -8.38 -19.83
N GLN A 227 -3.51 -7.47 -19.02
CA GLN A 227 -4.93 -7.15 -19.03
C GLN A 227 -5.40 -6.71 -20.42
N ASP A 228 -4.65 -5.85 -21.10
CA ASP A 228 -5.03 -5.34 -22.42
C ASP A 228 -5.13 -6.46 -23.48
N ASP A 229 -4.30 -7.50 -23.36
CA ASP A 229 -4.32 -8.63 -24.29
C ASP A 229 -5.47 -9.60 -23.96
N VAL A 230 -5.81 -9.77 -22.67
CA VAL A 230 -7.02 -10.50 -22.23
C VAL A 230 -8.29 -9.80 -22.75
N ASP A 231 -8.38 -8.48 -22.62
CA ASP A 231 -9.54 -7.71 -23.06
C ASP A 231 -9.73 -7.81 -24.58
N LYS A 232 -8.65 -7.66 -25.36
CA LYS A 232 -8.66 -7.85 -26.81
C LYS A 232 -9.02 -9.28 -27.21
N ALA A 233 -8.56 -10.28 -26.47
CA ALA A 233 -8.91 -11.67 -26.73
C ALA A 233 -10.40 -11.92 -26.45
N ARG A 234 -10.94 -11.40 -25.33
CA ARG A 234 -12.38 -11.49 -25.03
C ARG A 234 -13.24 -10.86 -26.12
N GLU A 235 -12.87 -9.69 -26.64
CA GLU A 235 -13.61 -9.06 -27.74
C GLU A 235 -13.70 -9.95 -28.98
N LYS A 236 -12.62 -10.67 -29.32
CA LYS A 236 -12.63 -11.60 -30.45
C LYS A 236 -13.42 -12.88 -30.15
N VAL A 237 -13.22 -13.48 -28.97
CA VAL A 237 -13.95 -14.69 -28.55
C VAL A 237 -15.46 -14.42 -28.48
N ASN A 238 -15.88 -13.24 -28.03
CA ASN A 238 -17.29 -12.87 -27.95
C ASN A 238 -17.99 -12.78 -29.32
N LYS A 239 -17.23 -12.56 -30.41
CA LYS A 239 -17.74 -12.57 -31.78
C LYS A 239 -17.98 -13.98 -32.32
N LEU A 240 -17.40 -15.01 -31.71
CA LEU A 240 -17.60 -16.39 -32.13
C LEU A 240 -19.05 -16.85 -31.87
N PRO A 241 -19.59 -17.73 -32.72
CA PRO A 241 -20.85 -18.42 -32.45
C PRO A 241 -20.81 -19.16 -31.11
N ASP A 242 -21.97 -19.26 -30.45
CA ASP A 242 -22.07 -19.99 -29.19
C ASP A 242 -21.80 -21.48 -29.41
N GLY A 243 -20.97 -22.05 -28.54
CA GLY A 243 -20.55 -23.44 -28.63
C GLY A 243 -19.28 -23.70 -27.83
N LYS A 244 -18.89 -24.98 -27.80
CA LYS A 244 -17.80 -25.47 -26.96
C LYS A 244 -16.49 -24.70 -27.10
N GLU A 245 -16.09 -24.33 -28.31
CA GLU A 245 -14.83 -23.61 -28.55
C GLU A 245 -14.84 -22.23 -27.89
N LYS A 246 -15.95 -21.49 -27.97
CA LYS A 246 -16.10 -20.19 -27.32
C LYS A 246 -16.01 -20.33 -25.80
N ASP A 247 -16.65 -21.36 -25.25
CA ASP A 247 -16.62 -21.65 -23.82
C ASP A 247 -15.20 -22.02 -23.36
N ASP A 248 -14.50 -22.89 -24.10
CA ASP A 248 -13.13 -23.32 -23.81
C ASP A 248 -12.15 -22.13 -23.84
N LEU A 249 -12.27 -21.23 -24.83
CA LEU A 249 -11.45 -20.02 -24.93
C LEU A 249 -11.74 -19.02 -23.80
N ASN A 250 -13.01 -18.84 -23.42
CA ASN A 250 -13.37 -17.98 -22.29
C ASN A 250 -12.82 -18.52 -20.96
N ASN A 251 -12.92 -19.83 -20.73
CA ASN A 251 -12.37 -20.46 -19.52
C ASN A 251 -10.85 -20.24 -19.41
N ARG A 252 -10.13 -20.39 -20.53
CA ARG A 252 -8.68 -20.09 -20.59
C ARG A 252 -8.39 -18.62 -20.24
N LEU A 253 -9.18 -17.68 -20.76
CA LEU A 253 -9.04 -16.26 -20.43
C LEU A 253 -9.38 -15.95 -18.97
N ASP A 254 -10.35 -16.64 -18.37
CA ASP A 254 -10.67 -16.53 -16.95
C ASP A 254 -9.49 -16.99 -16.08
N GLU A 255 -8.84 -18.11 -16.43
CA GLU A 255 -7.63 -18.56 -15.73
C GLU A 255 -6.47 -17.56 -15.83
N VAL A 256 -6.28 -16.94 -17.00
CA VAL A 256 -5.27 -15.87 -17.18
C VAL A 256 -5.64 -14.65 -16.33
N GLN A 257 -6.91 -14.25 -16.32
CA GLN A 257 -7.40 -13.14 -15.52
C GLN A 257 -7.15 -13.37 -14.03
N ASP A 258 -7.39 -14.58 -13.53
CA ASP A 258 -7.12 -14.96 -12.15
C ASP A 258 -5.62 -14.86 -11.81
N LYS A 259 -4.74 -15.26 -12.72
CA LYS A 259 -3.28 -15.12 -12.54
C LYS A 259 -2.88 -13.65 -12.47
N ILE A 260 -3.44 -12.80 -13.33
CA ILE A 260 -3.19 -11.35 -13.33
C ILE A 260 -3.64 -10.72 -12.00
N ASN A 261 -4.85 -11.05 -11.55
CA ASN A 261 -5.41 -10.54 -10.30
C ASN A 261 -4.56 -10.96 -9.10
N LYS A 262 -4.17 -12.24 -9.01
CA LYS A 262 -3.28 -12.75 -7.96
C LYS A 262 -1.93 -12.03 -7.94
N LYS A 263 -1.36 -11.74 -9.12
CA LYS A 263 -0.09 -11.00 -9.21
C LYS A 263 -0.25 -9.55 -8.71
N LYS A 264 -1.32 -8.86 -9.09
CA LYS A 264 -1.64 -7.51 -8.59
C LYS A 264 -1.81 -7.51 -7.07
N ASP A 265 -2.53 -8.48 -6.52
CA ASP A 265 -2.72 -8.62 -5.07
C ASP A 265 -1.39 -8.87 -4.34
N GLN A 266 -0.52 -9.71 -4.91
CA GLN A 266 0.82 -9.95 -4.37
C GLN A 266 1.71 -8.70 -4.41
N GLU A 267 1.70 -7.96 -5.53
CA GLU A 267 2.45 -6.70 -5.67
C GLU A 267 1.97 -5.64 -4.67
N GLN A 268 0.65 -5.52 -4.46
CA GLN A 268 0.08 -4.61 -3.48
C GLN A 268 0.46 -5.00 -2.05
N LYS A 269 0.38 -6.29 -1.70
CA LYS A 269 0.85 -6.79 -0.39
C LYS A 269 2.33 -6.49 -0.14
N LEU A 270 3.17 -6.69 -1.15
CA LEU A 270 4.61 -6.43 -1.06
C LEU A 270 4.90 -4.92 -0.86
N LYS A 271 4.11 -4.06 -1.50
CA LYS A 271 4.19 -2.60 -1.34
C LYS A 271 3.78 -2.17 0.07
N GLU A 272 2.65 -2.66 0.59
CA GLU A 272 2.18 -2.36 1.95
C GLU A 272 3.17 -2.84 3.00
N GLU A 273 3.73 -4.04 2.82
CA GLU A 273 4.77 -4.58 3.69
C GLU A 273 6.02 -3.68 3.70
N LYS A 274 6.45 -3.20 2.53
CA LYS A 274 7.57 -2.26 2.42
C LYS A 274 7.30 -0.94 3.13
N GLU A 275 6.12 -0.35 2.91
CA GLU A 275 5.74 0.92 3.54
C GLU A 275 5.68 0.81 5.07
N ALA A 276 5.22 -0.34 5.60
CA ALA A 276 5.23 -0.61 7.04
C ALA A 276 6.66 -0.77 7.59
N LYS A 277 7.54 -1.49 6.89
CA LYS A 277 8.96 -1.62 7.28
C LYS A 277 9.67 -0.26 7.33
N ASP A 278 9.48 0.56 6.29
CA ASP A 278 10.08 1.89 6.19
C ASP A 278 9.57 2.80 7.32
N ALA A 279 8.29 2.70 7.68
CA ALA A 279 7.69 3.45 8.78
C ALA A 279 8.26 3.02 10.15
N VAL A 280 8.40 1.72 10.40
CA VAL A 280 9.02 1.21 11.64
C VAL A 280 10.48 1.66 11.74
N GLU A 281 11.27 1.57 10.66
CA GLU A 281 12.65 2.05 10.66
C GLU A 281 12.73 3.57 10.93
N LYS A 282 11.80 4.34 10.37
CA LYS A 282 11.70 5.77 10.65
C LYS A 282 11.38 6.03 12.13
N ALA A 283 10.40 5.32 12.70
CA ALA A 283 10.03 5.43 14.10
C ALA A 283 11.20 5.08 15.04
N GLU A 284 11.97 4.03 14.74
CA GLU A 284 13.16 3.65 15.51
C GLU A 284 14.24 4.74 15.49
N LYS A 285 14.42 5.43 14.36
CA LYS A 285 15.40 6.51 14.20
C LYS A 285 14.98 7.79 14.91
N THR A 286 13.71 8.18 14.78
CA THR A 286 13.23 9.48 15.26
C THR A 286 12.72 9.43 16.69
N LYS A 287 12.18 8.28 17.12
CA LYS A 287 11.51 8.05 18.41
C LYS A 287 10.39 9.06 18.69
N LYS A 288 9.75 9.58 17.64
CA LYS A 288 8.64 10.53 17.75
C LYS A 288 7.32 9.78 17.79
N ASP A 289 6.41 10.20 18.68
CA ASP A 289 5.06 9.63 18.81
C ASP A 289 4.29 9.60 17.48
N GLU A 290 4.43 10.65 16.66
CA GLU A 290 3.79 10.72 15.33
C GLU A 290 4.28 9.62 14.38
N ASP A 291 5.59 9.35 14.36
CA ASP A 291 6.19 8.34 13.49
C ASP A 291 5.89 6.92 13.99
N ILE A 292 5.84 6.72 15.31
CA ILE A 292 5.43 5.44 15.94
C ILE A 292 3.98 5.14 15.57
N LYS A 293 3.08 6.12 15.73
CA LYS A 293 1.66 5.96 15.39
C LYS A 293 1.44 5.70 13.89
N ASP A 294 2.21 6.34 13.00
CA ASP A 294 2.17 6.02 11.57
C ASP A 294 2.61 4.57 11.30
N ALA A 295 3.68 4.12 11.96
CA ALA A 295 4.17 2.75 11.85
C ALA A 295 3.14 1.73 12.35
N GLU A 296 2.56 1.92 13.53
CA GLU A 296 1.50 1.07 14.07
C GLU A 296 0.28 0.98 13.13
N ASN A 297 -0.16 2.12 12.59
CA ASN A 297 -1.29 2.16 11.66
C ASN A 297 -1.00 1.42 10.35
N LYS A 298 0.25 1.39 9.89
CA LYS A 298 0.66 0.64 8.70
C LYS A 298 0.84 -0.84 9.01
N VAL A 299 1.47 -1.19 10.11
CA VAL A 299 1.68 -2.58 10.55
C VAL A 299 0.33 -3.27 10.85
N SER A 300 -0.61 -2.57 11.48
CA SER A 300 -1.95 -3.12 11.79
C SER A 300 -2.77 -3.48 10.54
N LYS A 301 -2.53 -2.82 9.41
CA LYS A 301 -3.16 -3.13 8.12
C LYS A 301 -2.57 -4.35 7.43
N LEU A 302 -1.38 -4.81 7.85
CA LEU A 302 -0.77 -5.99 7.27
C LEU A 302 -1.60 -7.25 7.59
N PRO A 303 -1.63 -8.23 6.67
CA PRO A 303 -2.16 -9.55 6.95
C PRO A 303 -1.43 -10.21 8.12
N ASP A 304 -2.13 -11.06 8.87
CA ASP A 304 -1.52 -11.80 9.96
C ASP A 304 -0.42 -12.75 9.46
N GLY A 305 0.70 -12.75 10.16
CA GLY A 305 1.87 -13.54 9.81
C GLY A 305 3.16 -12.94 10.33
N LYS A 306 4.26 -13.64 10.08
CA LYS A 306 5.57 -13.37 10.69
C LYS A 306 6.04 -11.91 10.55
N VAL A 307 5.81 -11.27 9.41
CA VAL A 307 6.27 -9.89 9.19
C VAL A 307 5.53 -8.90 10.10
N LYS A 308 4.22 -9.06 10.24
CA LYS A 308 3.42 -8.24 11.15
C LYS A 308 3.85 -8.45 12.59
N ASP A 309 4.06 -9.70 12.98
CA ASP A 309 4.52 -10.05 14.33
C ASP A 309 5.90 -9.45 14.64
N ASP A 310 6.86 -9.60 13.71
CA ASP A 310 8.23 -9.08 13.85
C ASP A 310 8.23 -7.54 13.96
N LEU A 311 7.45 -6.86 13.13
CA LEU A 311 7.34 -5.39 13.15
C LEU A 311 6.61 -4.88 14.40
N THR A 312 5.57 -5.58 14.86
CA THR A 312 4.87 -5.26 16.11
C THR A 312 5.82 -5.40 17.30
N SER A 313 6.59 -6.51 17.37
CA SER A 313 7.58 -6.71 18.43
C SER A 313 8.65 -5.62 18.46
N ARG A 314 9.10 -5.14 17.29
CA ARG A 314 10.05 -4.03 17.19
C ARG A 314 9.47 -2.73 17.74
N LEU A 315 8.21 -2.43 17.43
CA LEU A 315 7.51 -1.26 17.96
C LEU A 315 7.32 -1.35 19.48
N ASP A 316 6.91 -2.51 20.00
CA ASP A 316 6.77 -2.74 21.44
C ASP A 316 8.10 -2.53 22.19
N ASP A 317 9.21 -3.04 21.63
CA ASP A 317 10.54 -2.87 22.22
C ASP A 317 11.04 -1.43 22.12
N LEU A 318 10.72 -0.73 21.03
CA LEU A 318 10.97 0.70 20.88
C LEU A 318 10.22 1.51 21.94
N GLU A 319 8.93 1.23 22.16
CA GLU A 319 8.14 1.91 23.21
C GLU A 319 8.71 1.67 24.61
N LYS A 320 9.12 0.44 24.92
CA LYS A 320 9.81 0.12 26.19
C LYS A 320 11.08 0.94 26.36
N GLN A 321 11.89 1.07 25.30
CA GLN A 321 13.11 1.87 25.33
C GLN A 321 12.81 3.35 25.59
N ILE A 322 11.82 3.92 24.89
CA ILE A 322 11.40 5.31 25.06
C ILE A 322 10.91 5.56 26.50
N LYS A 323 10.11 4.64 27.05
CA LYS A 323 9.63 4.72 28.43
C LYS A 323 10.79 4.67 29.44
N ALA A 324 11.73 3.74 29.27
CA ALA A 324 12.89 3.64 30.14
C ALA A 324 13.76 4.91 30.09
N GLU A 325 13.95 5.49 28.91
CA GLU A 325 14.67 6.75 28.70
C GLU A 325 13.97 7.93 29.41
N LYS A 326 12.64 7.99 29.34
CA LYS A 326 11.80 8.98 30.06
C LYS A 326 11.89 8.83 31.57
N ASP A 327 11.82 7.62 32.09
CA ASP A 327 11.93 7.36 33.54
C ASP A 327 13.33 7.73 34.06
N ALA A 328 14.38 7.42 33.30
CA ALA A 328 15.76 7.83 33.62
C ALA A 328 15.90 9.36 33.64
N TYR A 329 15.29 10.07 32.68
CA TYR A 329 15.28 11.52 32.66
C TYR A 329 14.58 12.11 33.90
N ILE A 330 13.41 11.58 34.27
CA ILE A 330 12.67 12.01 35.46
C ILE A 330 13.50 11.81 36.74
N LYS A 331 14.20 10.67 36.84
CA LYS A 331 15.11 10.39 37.97
C LYS A 331 16.23 11.44 38.06
N ALA A 332 16.91 11.74 36.95
CA ALA A 332 17.97 12.74 36.91
C ALA A 332 17.43 14.15 37.24
N TYR A 333 16.29 14.53 36.67
CA TYR A 333 15.63 15.80 36.94
C TYR A 333 15.32 15.98 38.44
N ASN A 334 14.72 14.96 39.06
CA ASN A 334 14.39 15.01 40.49
C ASN A 334 15.64 15.06 41.38
N ALA A 335 16.72 14.37 41.00
CA ALA A 335 17.99 14.42 41.73
C ALA A 335 18.61 15.83 41.68
N VAL A 336 18.67 16.46 40.50
CA VAL A 336 19.16 17.84 40.35
C VAL A 336 18.29 18.82 41.12
N LYS A 337 16.96 18.64 41.09
CA LYS A 337 16.02 19.45 41.89
C LYS A 337 16.30 19.32 43.39
N LYS A 338 16.56 18.11 43.89
CA LYS A 338 16.90 17.87 45.29
C LYS A 338 18.21 18.56 45.67
N ALA A 339 19.27 18.36 44.88
CA ALA A 339 20.57 19.01 45.08
C ALA A 339 20.47 20.55 45.11
N LYS A 340 19.62 21.13 44.24
CA LYS A 340 19.32 22.56 44.25
C LYS A 340 18.68 23.04 45.55
N SER A 341 17.79 22.23 46.14
CA SER A 341 17.08 22.58 47.36
C SER A 341 17.91 22.40 48.63
N THR A 342 18.72 21.34 48.70
CA THR A 342 19.49 21.01 49.90
C THR A 342 20.85 21.70 49.92
N LEU A 343 21.43 21.97 48.75
CA LEU A 343 22.82 22.39 48.59
C LEU A 343 23.79 21.45 49.32
N ASP A 344 23.43 20.17 49.38
CA ASP A 344 24.22 19.12 50.01
C ASP A 344 25.14 18.45 48.98
N LYS A 345 26.33 18.05 49.42
CA LYS A 345 27.35 17.46 48.56
C LYS A 345 26.99 16.07 48.09
N GLU A 346 26.37 15.26 48.94
CA GLU A 346 25.97 13.89 48.61
C GLU A 346 24.82 13.91 47.59
N ASP A 347 23.84 14.79 47.80
CA ASP A 347 22.76 14.99 46.83
C ASP A 347 23.28 15.49 45.48
N TYR A 348 24.30 16.36 45.48
CA TYR A 348 24.96 16.83 44.27
C TYR A 348 25.67 15.71 43.51
N GLU A 349 26.47 14.88 44.20
CA GLU A 349 27.16 13.75 43.56
C GLU A 349 26.17 12.70 43.05
N TYR A 350 25.08 12.44 43.78
CA TYR A 350 24.00 11.57 43.31
C TYR A 350 23.32 12.13 42.05
N ALA A 351 23.04 13.44 42.01
CA ALA A 351 22.46 14.10 40.85
C ALA A 351 23.40 14.10 39.64
N LYS A 352 24.70 14.32 39.87
CA LYS A 352 25.73 14.21 38.83
C LYS A 352 25.79 12.81 38.24
N LYS A 353 25.85 11.78 39.09
CA LYS A 353 25.85 10.38 38.65
C LYS A 353 24.59 10.03 37.85
N ALA A 354 23.42 10.42 38.34
CA ALA A 354 22.15 10.18 37.65
C ALA A 354 22.11 10.84 36.25
N LEU A 355 22.76 12.00 36.09
CA LEU A 355 22.85 12.70 34.81
C LEU A 355 23.89 12.07 33.87
N GLU A 356 25.01 11.57 34.41
CA GLU A 356 26.00 10.80 33.64
C GLU A 356 25.39 9.51 33.08
N GLU A 357 24.65 8.78 33.91
CA GLU A 357 23.94 7.53 33.56
C GLU A 357 22.76 7.74 32.59
N LEU A 358 22.24 8.97 32.45
CA LEU A 358 21.16 9.30 31.53
C LEU A 358 21.64 9.21 30.07
N ASN A 359 21.58 8.02 29.48
CA ASN A 359 21.80 7.82 28.05
C ASN A 359 20.53 8.17 27.28
N THR A 360 20.49 9.36 26.66
CA THR A 360 19.29 9.88 26.01
C THR A 360 19.56 10.41 24.60
N THR A 361 18.66 10.06 23.69
CA THR A 361 18.53 10.62 22.36
C THR A 361 17.40 11.64 22.24
N ILE A 362 16.37 11.51 23.09
CA ILE A 362 15.14 12.32 23.11
C ILE A 362 15.36 13.61 23.91
N TYR A 363 15.93 13.50 25.12
CA TYR A 363 16.08 14.58 26.09
C TYR A 363 17.47 15.23 26.06
N LYS A 364 18.11 15.32 24.88
CA LYS A 364 19.49 15.85 24.76
C LYS A 364 19.59 17.30 25.24
N SER A 365 18.62 18.14 24.88
CA SER A 365 18.55 19.54 25.29
C SER A 365 18.37 19.67 26.80
N GLU A 366 17.46 18.89 27.38
CA GLU A 366 17.09 18.91 28.78
C GLU A 366 18.24 18.38 29.65
N LYS A 367 18.92 17.32 29.20
CA LYS A 367 20.16 16.84 29.84
C LYS A 367 21.21 17.95 29.91
N ALA A 368 21.40 18.71 28.82
CA ALA A 368 22.34 19.84 28.80
C ALA A 368 21.90 20.98 29.74
N GLN A 369 20.60 21.25 29.86
CA GLN A 369 20.08 22.22 30.82
C GLN A 369 20.31 21.77 32.27
N LEU A 370 20.05 20.50 32.59
CA LEU A 370 20.32 19.93 33.90
C LEU A 370 21.80 19.99 34.27
N GLN A 371 22.70 19.76 33.31
CA GLN A 371 24.15 19.90 33.53
C GLN A 371 24.52 21.33 33.90
N ARG A 372 24.02 22.33 33.18
CA ARG A 372 24.26 23.75 33.51
C ARG A 372 23.77 24.11 34.91
N VAL A 373 22.63 23.54 35.34
CA VAL A 373 22.13 23.74 36.70
C VAL A 373 23.11 23.14 37.72
N LEU A 374 23.59 21.92 37.52
CA LEU A 374 24.60 21.31 38.41
C LEU A 374 25.89 22.15 38.46
N ASP A 375 26.41 22.56 37.31
CA ASP A 375 27.63 23.37 37.25
C ASP A 375 27.47 24.69 38.03
N ALA A 376 26.30 25.32 37.92
CA ALA A 376 25.97 26.55 38.64
C ALA A 376 25.79 26.34 40.16
N LEU A 377 25.41 25.13 40.62
CA LEU A 377 25.24 24.81 42.03
C LEU A 377 26.57 24.59 42.77
N LYS A 378 27.59 24.08 42.06
CA LYS A 378 28.90 23.75 42.63
C LYS A 378 29.50 24.84 43.54
N PRO A 379 29.59 26.13 43.14
CA PRO A 379 30.16 27.18 43.99
C PRO A 379 29.33 27.50 45.24
N TYR A 380 28.03 27.20 45.24
CA TYR A 380 27.17 27.38 46.43
C TYR A 380 27.39 26.26 47.44
N ILE A 381 27.48 25.02 46.95
CA ILE A 381 27.77 23.85 47.78
C ILE A 381 29.15 23.98 48.42
N ASP A 382 30.17 24.37 47.65
CA ASP A 382 31.54 24.56 48.17
C ASP A 382 31.59 25.66 49.24
N ARG A 383 30.81 26.74 49.07
CA ARG A 383 30.70 27.80 50.09
C ARG A 383 30.04 27.30 51.37
N LYS A 384 28.95 26.55 51.27
CA LYS A 384 28.26 25.95 52.42
C LYS A 384 29.16 24.98 53.18
N GLU A 385 29.90 24.11 52.46
CA GLU A 385 30.87 23.19 53.06
C GLU A 385 31.99 23.95 53.80
N ASN A 386 32.50 25.03 53.20
CA ASN A 386 33.52 25.87 53.83
C ASN A 386 33.00 26.65 55.05
N GLN A 387 31.75 27.13 55.01
CA GLN A 387 31.10 27.79 56.16
C GLN A 387 30.96 26.83 57.33
N ASN A 388 30.45 25.62 57.09
CA ASN A 388 30.34 24.58 58.12
C ASN A 388 31.70 24.25 58.74
N LYS A 389 32.75 24.07 57.92
CA LYS A 389 34.13 23.86 58.40
C LYS A 389 34.67 25.05 59.19
N GLN A 390 34.29 26.28 58.83
CA GLN A 390 34.71 27.48 59.55
C GLN A 390 34.00 27.60 60.90
N GLU A 391 32.73 27.23 60.99
CA GLU A 391 31.97 27.16 62.23
C GLU A 391 32.56 26.11 63.17
N GLU A 392 32.88 24.91 62.68
CA GLU A 392 33.56 23.87 63.45
C GLU A 392 34.92 24.36 63.99
N ARG A 393 35.74 25.03 63.15
CA ARG A 393 37.00 25.65 63.60
C ARG A 393 36.78 26.70 64.69
N ASN A 394 35.72 27.50 64.60
CA ASN A 394 35.40 28.51 65.62
C ASN A 394 34.98 27.84 66.94
N GLN A 395 34.20 26.75 66.88
CA GLN A 395 33.84 25.95 68.05
C GLN A 395 35.08 25.35 68.72
N VAL A 396 35.99 24.76 67.94
CA VAL A 396 37.27 24.24 68.42
C VAL A 396 38.10 25.34 69.10
N ARG A 397 38.26 26.51 68.46
CA ARG A 397 38.98 27.65 69.08
C ARG A 397 38.36 28.10 70.39
N ASN A 398 37.02 28.13 70.47
CA ASN A 398 36.32 28.48 71.70
C ASN A 398 36.60 27.45 72.80
N ILE A 399 36.54 26.16 72.49
CA ILE A 399 36.88 25.07 73.42
C ILE A 399 38.33 25.18 73.89
N GLU A 400 39.28 25.38 72.98
CA GLU A 400 40.68 25.58 73.34
C GLU A 400 40.87 26.78 74.28
N SER A 401 40.13 27.87 74.05
CA SER A 401 40.12 29.03 74.94
C SER A 401 39.56 28.69 76.34
N LEU A 402 38.49 27.90 76.43
CA LEU A 402 37.93 27.44 77.70
C LEU A 402 38.90 26.51 78.45
N ILE A 403 39.56 25.58 77.75
CA ILE A 403 40.61 24.73 78.35
C ILE A 403 41.76 25.59 78.89
N ARG A 404 42.24 26.58 78.11
CA ARG A 404 43.28 27.52 78.59
C ARG A 404 42.84 28.29 79.83
N LYS A 405 41.59 28.76 79.87
CA LYS A 405 41.01 29.43 81.03
C LYS A 405 40.99 28.49 82.25
N ALA A 406 40.56 27.24 82.07
CA ALA A 406 40.55 26.24 83.13
C ALA A 406 41.96 25.95 83.69
N ILE A 407 42.98 25.85 82.83
CA ILE A 407 44.38 25.72 83.25
C ILE A 407 44.82 26.93 84.10
N ALA A 408 44.49 28.15 83.66
CA ALA A 408 44.95 29.37 84.30
C ALA A 408 44.27 29.63 85.66
N THR A 409 42.96 29.41 85.77
CA THR A 409 42.19 29.72 86.99
C THR A 409 42.16 28.58 87.98
N LYS A 410 42.37 27.33 87.53
CA LYS A 410 42.16 26.11 88.34
C LYS A 410 40.75 26.05 88.95
N ASP A 411 39.78 26.65 88.26
CA ASP A 411 38.38 26.73 88.69
C ASP A 411 37.59 25.55 88.10
N PRO A 412 36.99 24.67 88.93
CA PRO A 412 36.19 23.55 88.47
C PRO A 412 35.08 23.95 87.49
N LYS A 413 34.49 25.14 87.67
CA LYS A 413 33.42 25.63 86.79
C LYS A 413 33.92 25.85 85.34
N ALA A 414 35.17 26.27 85.16
CA ALA A 414 35.75 26.43 83.83
C ALA A 414 35.98 25.08 83.12
N ILE A 415 36.22 24.01 83.89
CA ILE A 415 36.35 22.64 83.38
C ILE A 415 34.99 22.13 82.90
N GLU A 416 33.91 22.36 83.67
CA GLU A 416 32.54 22.01 83.26
C GLU A 416 32.09 22.76 82.00
N GLU A 417 32.39 24.06 81.90
CA GLU A 417 32.11 24.87 80.70
C GLU A 417 32.83 24.31 79.46
N ALA A 418 34.11 23.92 79.61
CA ALA A 418 34.88 23.30 78.54
C ALA A 418 34.32 21.92 78.15
N GLN A 419 33.95 21.09 79.13
CA GLN A 419 33.36 19.77 78.91
C GLN A 419 32.05 19.86 78.12
N ALA A 420 31.13 20.73 78.57
CA ALA A 420 29.85 20.92 77.89
C ALA A 420 29.99 21.45 76.46
N ALA A 421 31.06 22.20 76.18
CA ALA A 421 31.38 22.65 74.83
C ALA A 421 31.96 21.52 73.96
N ILE A 422 32.82 20.66 74.51
CA ILE A 422 33.35 19.46 73.82
C ILE A 422 32.22 18.48 73.49
N ASP A 423 31.28 18.27 74.40
CA ASP A 423 30.17 17.32 74.21
C ASP A 423 29.30 17.66 73.00
N LYS A 424 29.17 18.96 72.68
CA LYS A 424 28.43 19.48 71.52
C LYS A 424 29.16 19.30 70.18
N LEU A 425 30.46 19.01 70.17
CA LEU A 425 31.16 18.68 68.93
C LEU A 425 30.73 17.32 68.40
N GLU A 426 30.63 17.19 67.08
CA GLU A 426 30.51 15.88 66.44
C GLU A 426 31.75 15.01 66.70
N SER A 427 31.56 13.69 66.65
CA SER A 427 32.64 12.74 66.93
C SER A 427 33.76 12.89 65.89
N SER A 428 34.94 13.28 66.36
CA SER A 428 36.12 13.51 65.51
C SER A 428 37.39 13.25 66.32
N ASP A 429 38.50 13.03 65.61
CA ASP A 429 39.83 12.92 66.24
C ASP A 429 40.16 14.19 67.05
N ILE A 430 39.67 15.35 66.59
CA ILE A 430 39.82 16.64 67.30
C ILE A 430 39.05 16.62 68.62
N LYS A 431 37.80 16.13 68.64
CA LYS A 431 37.02 16.00 69.88
C LYS A 431 37.73 15.10 70.89
N ILE A 432 38.27 13.97 70.42
CA ILE A 432 39.02 13.02 71.26
C ILE A 432 40.27 13.69 71.86
N GLU A 433 41.04 14.42 71.04
CA GLU A 433 42.24 15.10 71.50
C GLU A 433 41.92 16.24 72.49
N LEU A 434 40.88 17.04 72.22
CA LEU A 434 40.43 18.10 73.12
C LEU A 434 39.95 17.53 74.47
N GLN A 435 39.22 16.41 74.44
CA GLN A 435 38.79 15.72 75.65
C GLN A 435 39.99 15.27 76.49
N LYS A 436 40.97 14.63 75.87
CA LYS A 436 42.19 14.17 76.55
C LYS A 436 42.97 15.31 77.20
N ARG A 437 43.06 16.47 76.53
CA ARG A 437 43.70 17.68 77.07
C ARG A 437 42.93 18.24 78.26
N LEU A 438 41.60 18.26 78.20
CA LEU A 438 40.75 18.68 79.33
C LEU A 438 40.88 17.72 80.52
N ASP A 439 40.84 16.41 80.30
CA ASP A 439 40.99 15.40 81.35
C ASP A 439 42.35 15.52 82.06
N THR A 440 43.41 15.72 81.28
CA THR A 440 44.76 15.94 81.81
C THR A 440 44.81 17.23 82.63
N THR A 441 44.20 18.30 82.13
CA THR A 441 44.08 19.58 82.83
C THR A 441 43.36 19.40 84.16
N ASN A 442 42.22 18.70 84.18
CA ASN A 442 41.47 18.45 85.41
C ASN A 442 42.32 17.67 86.41
N LYS A 443 43.00 16.59 85.99
CA LYS A 443 43.88 15.81 86.87
C LYS A 443 44.98 16.66 87.50
N VAL A 444 45.68 17.49 86.71
CA VAL A 444 46.74 18.38 87.23
C VAL A 444 46.15 19.44 88.17
N SER A 445 45.03 20.05 87.81
CA SER A 445 44.33 21.02 88.66
C SER A 445 43.91 20.41 90.00
N GLN A 446 43.38 19.19 90.00
CA GLN A 446 42.98 18.47 91.21
C GLN A 446 44.19 18.12 92.10
N ILE A 447 45.36 17.82 91.52
CA ILE A 447 46.60 17.62 92.30
C ILE A 447 47.01 18.92 92.99
N ASP A 448 47.05 20.05 92.27
CA ASP A 448 47.42 21.35 92.84
C ASP A 448 46.43 21.82 93.91
N LEU A 449 45.14 21.65 93.66
CA LEU A 449 44.09 21.94 94.64
C LEU A 449 44.22 21.02 95.87
N ALA A 450 44.64 19.77 95.68
CA ALA A 450 44.80 18.83 96.80
C ALA A 450 45.96 19.23 97.70
N ILE A 451 47.05 19.76 97.12
CA ILE A 451 48.16 20.35 97.87
C ILE A 451 47.68 21.59 98.64
N GLN A 452 46.95 22.50 98.01
CA GLN A 452 46.42 23.70 98.68
C GLN A 452 45.47 23.35 99.83
N ALA A 453 44.55 22.41 99.61
CA ALA A 453 43.65 21.93 100.65
C ALA A 453 44.42 21.26 101.78
N ARG A 454 45.41 20.42 101.46
CA ARG A 454 46.28 19.81 102.46
C ARG A 454 46.99 20.85 103.31
N ASP A 455 47.62 21.83 102.68
CA ASP A 455 48.38 22.89 103.35
C ASP A 455 47.46 23.75 104.24
N ALA A 456 46.26 24.10 103.76
CA ALA A 456 45.28 24.86 104.52
C ALA A 456 44.79 24.08 105.75
N VAL A 457 44.47 22.79 105.60
CA VAL A 457 44.03 21.93 106.71
C VAL A 457 45.18 21.66 107.67
N GLU A 458 46.41 21.42 107.19
CA GLU A 458 47.58 21.28 108.06
C GLU A 458 47.89 22.58 108.82
N LYS A 459 47.72 23.74 108.18
CA LYS A 459 47.87 25.04 108.85
C LYS A 459 46.81 25.22 109.95
N LEU A 460 45.55 24.90 109.66
CA LEU A 460 44.46 24.88 110.63
C LEU A 460 44.78 23.94 111.80
N ASP A 461 45.17 22.70 111.52
CA ASP A 461 45.52 21.70 112.54
C ASP A 461 46.70 22.13 113.40
N ARG A 462 47.77 22.67 112.79
CA ARG A 462 48.91 23.21 113.55
C ARG A 462 48.46 24.33 114.48
N TYR A 463 47.63 25.24 113.99
CA TYR A 463 47.15 26.37 114.78
C TYR A 463 46.30 25.93 115.96
N ILE A 464 45.36 25.00 115.73
CA ILE A 464 44.52 24.44 116.79
C ILE A 464 45.35 23.64 117.81
N ASN A 465 46.43 22.97 117.38
CA ASN A 465 47.20 22.10 118.28
C ASN A 465 48.33 22.79 119.08
N TYR A 466 48.83 23.96 118.66
CA TYR A 466 50.05 24.56 119.24
C TYR A 466 49.93 26.02 119.69
N ALA A 467 48.85 26.75 119.36
CA ALA A 467 48.70 28.15 119.77
C ALA A 467 48.19 28.30 121.22
N ASP A 468 48.35 29.48 121.82
CA ASP A 468 47.61 29.84 123.04
C ASP A 468 46.16 30.13 122.62
N ILE A 469 45.36 29.05 122.62
CA ILE A 469 44.22 28.92 121.71
C ILE A 469 43.04 29.85 122.08
N MET A 470 43.05 30.41 123.29
CA MET A 470 42.00 31.28 123.81
C MET A 470 41.91 32.65 123.12
N ASN A 471 43.03 33.26 122.74
CA ASN A 471 43.04 34.65 122.24
C ASN A 471 42.84 34.76 120.72
N ASN A 472 42.65 33.64 120.02
CA ASN A 472 42.79 33.58 118.57
C ASN A 472 41.62 32.89 117.85
N LEU A 473 40.42 32.82 118.45
CA LEU A 473 39.24 32.17 117.87
C LEU A 473 38.89 32.71 116.46
N ASN A 474 39.03 34.02 116.24
CA ASN A 474 38.78 34.63 114.92
C ASN A 474 39.75 34.10 113.85
N VAL A 475 41.03 33.91 114.19
CA VAL A 475 42.04 33.35 113.28
C VAL A 475 41.71 31.89 112.94
N VAL A 476 41.23 31.10 113.90
CA VAL A 476 40.80 29.72 113.65
C VAL A 476 39.60 29.67 112.69
N LYS A 477 38.63 30.58 112.84
CA LYS A 477 37.48 30.69 111.92
C LYS A 477 37.91 31.04 110.51
N ASP A 478 38.83 31.98 110.36
CA ASP A 478 39.33 32.38 109.04
C ASP A 478 40.11 31.24 108.38
N LEU A 479 40.99 30.56 109.13
CA LEU A 479 41.70 29.37 108.65
C LEU A 479 40.75 28.21 108.31
N TYR A 480 39.68 28.03 109.08
CA TYR A 480 38.65 27.03 108.78
C TYR A 480 37.93 27.36 107.48
N LYS A 481 37.54 28.62 107.27
CA LYS A 481 36.93 29.07 106.00
C LYS A 481 37.88 28.90 104.82
N ASP A 482 39.17 29.22 105.00
CA ASP A 482 40.19 29.03 103.96
C ASP A 482 40.36 27.54 103.62
N ALA A 483 40.41 26.66 104.63
CA ALA A 483 40.48 25.22 104.45
C ALA A 483 39.22 24.66 103.79
N GLU A 484 38.03 25.05 104.25
CA GLU A 484 36.74 24.66 103.67
C GLU A 484 36.64 25.09 102.21
N LYS A 485 37.04 26.33 101.89
CA LYS A 485 37.08 26.85 100.52
C LYS A 485 38.06 26.08 99.63
N ALA A 486 39.23 25.70 100.15
CA ALA A 486 40.20 24.91 99.40
C ALA A 486 39.70 23.47 99.16
N ILE A 487 39.08 22.86 100.18
CA ILE A 487 38.53 21.50 100.13
C ILE A 487 37.34 21.41 99.16
N ASN A 488 36.43 22.38 99.17
CA ASN A 488 35.22 22.35 98.35
C ASN A 488 35.49 22.41 96.83
N ARG A 489 36.73 22.71 96.42
CA ARG A 489 37.17 22.68 95.02
C ARG A 489 37.66 21.30 94.57
N LEU A 490 37.77 20.35 95.48
CA LEU A 490 38.22 18.99 95.19
C LEU A 490 37.08 18.05 94.86
N ASP A 491 37.31 17.20 93.87
CA ASP A 491 36.38 16.13 93.53
C ASP A 491 36.32 15.06 94.64
N ASN A 492 37.44 14.80 95.33
CA ASN A 492 37.53 13.86 96.46
C ASN A 492 37.92 14.57 97.77
N ASN A 493 36.97 15.32 98.33
CA ASN A 493 37.15 16.05 99.59
C ASN A 493 36.96 15.21 100.86
N SER A 494 36.45 13.98 100.73
CA SER A 494 36.03 13.13 101.85
C SER A 494 37.14 12.87 102.88
N GLN A 495 38.39 12.80 102.44
CA GLN A 495 39.57 12.56 103.28
C GLN A 495 39.82 13.64 104.34
N TYR A 496 39.35 14.87 104.13
CA TYR A 496 39.53 15.97 105.08
C TYR A 496 38.37 16.14 106.05
N LYS A 497 37.25 15.43 105.82
CA LYS A 497 36.00 15.61 106.57
C LYS A 497 36.20 15.47 108.08
N ASN A 498 36.81 14.38 108.54
CA ASN A 498 37.04 14.15 109.97
C ASN A 498 37.89 15.25 110.63
N ARG A 499 38.89 15.78 109.91
CA ARG A 499 39.77 16.87 110.41
C ARG A 499 38.99 18.18 110.51
N MET A 500 38.16 18.49 109.50
CA MET A 500 37.27 19.65 109.52
C MET A 500 36.21 19.55 110.62
N ASP A 501 35.54 18.41 110.76
CA ASP A 501 34.52 18.18 111.80
C ASP A 501 35.12 18.37 113.21
N LYS A 502 36.34 17.87 113.44
CA LYS A 502 37.08 18.08 114.69
C LYS A 502 37.38 19.57 114.96
N ALA A 503 37.87 20.29 113.94
CA ALA A 503 38.12 21.73 114.06
C ALA A 503 36.82 22.51 114.31
N LYS A 504 35.70 22.08 113.71
CA LYS A 504 34.38 22.66 113.92
C LYS A 504 33.87 22.45 115.34
N SER A 505 33.90 21.22 115.86
CA SER A 505 33.50 20.94 117.25
C SER A 505 34.35 21.71 118.26
N TYR A 506 35.65 21.91 117.97
CA TYR A 506 36.51 22.78 118.78
C TYR A 506 36.03 24.23 118.79
N MET A 507 35.79 24.80 117.61
CA MET A 507 35.27 26.17 117.49
C MET A 507 33.94 26.32 118.22
N GLU A 508 33.05 25.34 118.15
CA GLU A 508 31.75 25.36 118.86
C GLU A 508 31.92 25.43 120.40
N VAL A 509 32.82 24.62 120.98
CA VAL A 509 33.13 24.66 122.43
C VAL A 509 33.71 26.01 122.83
N MET A 510 34.64 26.54 122.03
CA MET A 510 35.31 27.82 122.32
C MET A 510 34.41 29.03 122.12
N GLU A 511 33.55 29.01 121.10
CA GLU A 511 32.51 30.03 120.92
C GLU A 511 31.55 30.06 122.09
N THR A 512 31.17 28.88 122.60
CA THR A 512 30.30 28.77 123.77
C THR A 512 30.98 29.35 125.01
N LEU A 513 32.25 29.01 125.25
CA LEU A 513 33.03 29.58 126.34
C LEU A 513 33.19 31.11 126.20
N ALA A 514 33.50 31.61 125.00
CA ALA A 514 33.64 33.03 124.74
C ALA A 514 32.33 33.80 124.98
N LYS A 515 31.18 33.23 124.59
CA LYS A 515 29.86 33.80 124.91
C LYS A 515 29.60 33.86 126.42
N TYR A 516 29.97 32.82 127.16
CA TYR A 516 29.86 32.83 128.62
C TYR A 516 30.77 33.88 129.26
N LYS A 517 32.00 34.03 128.77
CA LYS A 517 32.93 35.10 129.21
C LYS A 517 32.36 36.49 128.92
N GLU A 518 31.90 36.73 127.70
CA GLU A 518 31.33 38.01 127.30
C GLU A 518 30.05 38.36 128.10
N ASN A 519 29.17 37.39 128.35
CA ASN A 519 27.98 37.60 129.18
C ASN A 519 28.34 37.89 130.65
N ALA A 520 29.36 37.21 131.20
CA ALA A 520 29.84 37.50 132.54
C ALA A 520 30.45 38.91 132.62
N GLU A 521 31.24 39.32 131.64
CA GLU A 521 31.91 40.64 131.62
C GLU A 521 30.96 41.81 131.33
N LYS A 522 30.03 41.67 130.36
CA LYS A 522 29.16 42.77 129.91
C LYS A 522 27.80 42.79 130.58
N ASN A 523 27.23 41.62 130.83
CA ASN A 523 25.84 41.48 131.31
C ASN A 523 25.77 41.03 132.77
N ASN A 524 26.92 40.73 133.40
CA ASN A 524 27.04 40.22 134.76
C ASN A 524 26.26 38.91 134.99
N ILE A 525 26.02 38.14 133.91
CA ILE A 525 25.32 36.85 133.95
C ILE A 525 26.37 35.75 133.95
N LEU A 526 26.46 35.00 135.06
CA LEU A 526 27.38 33.89 135.22
C LEU A 526 26.77 32.62 134.61
N ALA A 527 27.58 31.82 133.92
CA ALA A 527 27.15 30.50 133.46
C ALA A 527 26.88 29.58 134.67
N GLY A 528 25.75 28.88 134.67
CA GLY A 528 25.35 27.99 135.76
C GLY A 528 26.26 26.75 135.86
N GLU A 529 26.28 26.09 137.03
CA GLU A 529 27.10 24.88 137.25
C GLU A 529 26.81 23.78 136.22
N LYS A 530 25.53 23.61 135.87
CA LYS A 530 25.10 22.65 134.84
C LYS A 530 25.62 23.00 133.45
N GLU A 531 25.60 24.28 133.08
CA GLU A 531 26.10 24.76 131.79
C GLU A 531 27.61 24.57 131.67
N MET A 532 28.35 24.86 132.74
CA MET A 532 29.80 24.61 132.79
C MET A 532 30.13 23.11 132.79
N ALA A 533 29.37 22.27 133.49
CA ALA A 533 29.54 20.82 133.45
C ALA A 533 29.27 20.25 132.04
N GLU A 534 28.25 20.74 131.34
CA GLU A 534 27.97 20.38 129.95
C GLU A 534 29.09 20.82 129.01
N LEU A 535 29.64 22.03 129.20
CA LEU A 535 30.76 22.52 128.42
C LEU A 535 32.04 21.70 128.64
N ILE A 536 32.32 21.31 129.89
CA ILE A 536 33.42 20.39 130.22
C ILE A 536 33.19 19.02 129.58
N SER A 537 31.97 18.49 129.61
CA SER A 537 31.62 17.22 128.97
C SER A 537 31.86 17.27 127.46
N LYS A 538 31.40 18.34 126.78
CA LYS A 538 31.68 18.56 125.35
C LYS A 538 33.17 18.69 125.07
N ALA A 539 33.92 19.42 125.90
CA ALA A 539 35.37 19.54 125.78
C ALA A 539 36.09 18.19 125.92
N ASN A 540 35.64 17.32 126.82
CA ASN A 540 36.17 15.96 127.02
C ASN A 540 35.94 15.06 125.79
N GLN A 541 34.80 15.24 125.13
CA GLN A 541 34.41 14.50 123.93
C GLN A 541 35.15 14.95 122.66
N LEU A 542 35.84 16.09 122.68
CA LEU A 542 36.63 16.52 121.52
C LEU A 542 37.71 15.48 121.19
N ASP A 543 38.11 15.35 119.93
CA ASP A 543 39.12 14.36 119.53
C ASP A 543 40.54 14.95 119.46
N PHE A 544 41.05 15.59 120.53
CA PHE A 544 42.41 16.20 120.57
C PHE A 544 43.46 15.39 121.34
N THR A 545 44.73 15.76 121.19
CA THR A 545 45.80 15.26 122.07
C THR A 545 45.47 15.59 123.53
N THR A 546 45.90 14.73 124.45
CA THR A 546 45.62 14.86 125.89
C THR A 546 46.00 16.25 126.42
N LYS A 547 47.14 16.80 125.98
CA LYS A 547 47.62 18.13 126.37
C LYS A 547 46.66 19.27 125.95
N ASN A 548 46.02 19.16 124.80
CA ASN A 548 45.11 20.20 124.29
C ASN A 548 43.74 20.12 124.97
N LYS A 549 43.23 18.89 125.18
CA LYS A 549 42.04 18.67 126.02
C LYS A 549 42.27 19.24 127.42
N GLU A 550 43.41 18.92 128.03
CA GLU A 550 43.80 19.44 129.33
C GLU A 550 43.85 20.97 129.35
N ASN A 551 44.40 21.62 128.33
CA ASN A 551 44.46 23.08 128.28
C ASN A 551 43.08 23.73 128.17
N ILE A 552 42.19 23.20 127.32
CA ILE A 552 40.81 23.67 127.18
C ILE A 552 40.07 23.50 128.51
N ILE A 553 40.16 22.32 129.11
CA ILE A 553 39.52 22.01 130.39
C ILE A 553 40.11 22.89 131.51
N LYS A 554 41.43 23.07 131.56
CA LYS A 554 42.09 23.97 132.52
C LYS A 554 41.57 25.39 132.41
N GLU A 555 41.36 25.91 131.20
CA GLU A 555 40.81 27.25 130.99
C GLU A 555 39.31 27.34 131.31
N ILE A 556 38.51 26.32 130.96
CA ILE A 556 37.11 26.23 131.37
C ILE A 556 37.01 26.22 132.91
N LEU A 557 37.86 25.44 133.59
CA LEU A 557 37.95 25.37 135.05
C LEU A 557 38.49 26.66 135.68
N LYS A 558 39.46 27.33 135.03
CA LYS A 558 39.99 28.63 135.48
C LYS A 558 38.92 29.70 135.36
N PHE A 559 38.15 29.72 134.28
CA PHE A 559 36.99 30.59 134.15
C PHE A 559 35.91 30.24 135.18
N GLN A 560 35.61 28.96 135.40
CA GLN A 560 34.69 28.51 136.46
C GLN A 560 35.15 28.98 137.85
N LYS A 561 36.45 28.92 138.13
CA LYS A 561 37.04 29.44 139.35
C LYS A 561 36.93 30.96 139.43
N GLN A 562 37.23 31.68 138.36
CA GLN A 562 37.03 33.14 138.29
C GLN A 562 35.56 33.52 138.52
N LEU A 563 34.60 32.77 137.97
CA LEU A 563 33.17 32.97 138.23
C LEU A 563 32.82 32.69 139.70
N LYS A 564 33.44 31.68 140.32
CA LYS A 564 33.27 31.37 141.75
C LYS A 564 33.86 32.48 142.64
N ASP A 565 35.05 32.97 142.31
CA ASP A 565 35.71 34.08 143.01
C ASP A 565 34.90 35.39 142.84
N LEU A 566 34.37 35.66 141.63
CA LEU A 566 33.44 36.78 141.39
C LEU A 566 32.15 36.61 142.20
N GLY A 567 31.59 35.41 142.26
CA GLY A 567 30.41 35.07 143.06
C GLY A 567 30.63 35.18 144.57
N GLU A 568 31.86 34.96 145.07
CA GLU A 568 32.25 35.13 146.48
C GLU A 568 32.54 36.61 146.82
N THR A 569 32.91 37.46 145.84
CA THR A 569 33.03 38.93 146.02
C THR A 569 31.72 39.70 145.83
N ILE A 570 30.68 39.04 145.31
CA ILE A 570 29.31 39.56 145.33
C ILE A 570 28.71 39.12 146.66
N PRO A 571 28.42 40.03 147.62
CA PRO A 571 27.80 39.63 148.87
C PRO A 571 26.49 38.92 148.59
N SER A 572 26.30 37.77 149.23
CA SER A 572 25.00 37.10 149.40
C SER A 572 23.92 38.13 149.71
N ALA A 573 23.06 38.42 148.73
CA ALA A 573 21.75 39.00 148.99
C ALA A 573 20.79 37.83 149.20
N GLU A 574 20.44 37.56 150.46
CA GLU A 574 19.23 36.81 150.79
C GLU A 574 18.01 37.58 150.25
N ALA A 575 17.39 37.06 149.18
CA ALA A 575 15.95 36.93 148.94
C ALA A 575 15.68 36.40 147.52
#